data_AF-A7RV98-F1
#
_entry.id   AF-A7RV98-F1
#
_cell.length_a   1.000
_cell.length_b   1.000
_cell.length_c   1.000
_cell.angle_alpha   90.00
_cell.angle_beta   90.00
_cell.angle_gamma   90.00
#
_symmetry.space_group_name_H-M   'P 1'
#
loop_
_entity.id
_entity.type
_entity.pdbx_description
1 polymer ?
#
loop_
_entity_poly.entity_id
_entity_poly.type
_entity_poly.pdbx_seq_one_letter_code
_entity_poly.pdbx_strand_id
1 'polypeptide(L)' 'MDLVGYRVIRGPDWKWGKQDGGEGHLGTVRNFESNQEVVVVWDNGTAANYRCSGVYDLRIYDSSPTG' A
#
# COMPACT_ATOMS: atom_id res chain seq x y z
N MET A 1 -12.60 5.92 8.48
CA MET A 1 -11.18 6.31 8.50
C MET A 1 -10.68 6.01 7.11
N ASP A 2 -10.76 7.00 6.24
CA ASP A 2 -10.50 6.85 4.82
C ASP A 2 -9.00 7.06 4.60
N LEU A 3 -8.25 5.95 4.57
CA LEU A 3 -6.80 5.96 4.30
C LEU A 3 -6.49 6.12 2.79
N VAL A 4 -7.51 6.38 1.97
CA VAL A 4 -7.35 6.65 0.54
C VAL A 4 -6.48 7.89 0.35
N GLY A 5 -5.54 7.83 -0.59
CA GLY A 5 -4.55 8.88 -0.84
C GLY A 5 -3.29 8.78 0.02
N TYR A 6 -3.26 7.94 1.05
CA TYR A 6 -2.08 7.81 1.91
C TYR A 6 -0.93 7.17 1.14
N ARG A 7 0.28 7.61 1.49
CA ARG A 7 1.52 7.08 0.91
C ARG A 7 2.00 5.90 1.73
N VAL A 8 2.36 4.82 1.05
CA VAL A 8 2.73 3.55 1.67
C VAL A 8 4.04 3.02 1.11
N ILE A 9 4.71 2.22 1.92
CA ILE A 9 5.85 1.37 1.55
C ILE A 9 5.53 -0.08 1.88
N ARG A 10 6.35 -1.01 1.38
CA ARG A 10 6.31 -2.42 1.81
C ARG A 10 6.38 -2.55 3.35
N GLY A 11 5.58 -3.46 3.88
CA GLY A 11 5.47 -3.78 5.30
C GLY A 11 6.29 -5.00 5.74
N PRO A 12 6.18 -5.41 7.01
CA PRO A 12 6.96 -6.51 7.58
C PRO A 12 6.61 -7.87 6.97
N ASP A 13 5.36 -8.07 6.58
CA ASP A 13 4.88 -9.37 6.09
C ASP A 13 4.90 -9.47 4.55
N TRP A 14 5.58 -8.51 3.90
CA TRP A 14 5.66 -8.42 2.45
C TRP A 14 6.28 -9.68 1.84
N LYS A 15 5.53 -10.31 0.93
CA LYS A 15 5.96 -11.52 0.20
C LYS A 15 5.87 -11.39 -1.32
N TRP A 16 5.63 -10.18 -1.84
CA TRP A 16 5.25 -9.93 -3.23
C TRP A 16 6.44 -9.53 -4.12
N GLY A 17 7.65 -9.91 -3.73
CA GLY A 17 8.87 -9.65 -4.50
C GLY A 17 9.11 -8.15 -4.73
N LYS A 18 9.15 -7.74 -6.00
CA LYS A 18 9.42 -6.36 -6.44
C LYS A 18 8.21 -5.70 -7.13
N GLN A 19 6.98 -6.09 -6.81
CA GLN A 19 5.78 -5.43 -7.36
C GLN A 19 5.74 -3.93 -7.04
N ASP A 20 6.25 -3.55 -5.88
CA ASP A 20 6.43 -2.17 -5.45
C ASP A 20 7.58 -1.44 -6.16
N GLY A 21 8.44 -2.14 -6.91
CA GLY A 21 9.65 -1.58 -7.53
C GLY A 21 10.92 -1.83 -6.74
N GLY A 22 10.82 -2.42 -5.54
CA GLY A 22 11.95 -2.66 -4.65
C GLY A 22 11.81 -1.93 -3.31
N GLU A 23 12.72 -2.22 -2.39
CA GLU A 23 12.69 -1.62 -1.05
C GLU A 23 12.79 -0.08 -1.12
N GLY A 24 11.97 0.60 -0.33
CA GLY A 24 11.90 2.07 -0.30
C GLY A 24 11.04 2.71 -1.38
N HIS A 25 10.46 1.94 -2.31
CA HIS A 25 9.53 2.50 -3.29
C HIS A 25 8.17 2.79 -2.66
N LEU A 26 7.56 3.89 -3.12
CA LEU A 26 6.30 4.39 -2.59
C LEU A 26 5.13 3.97 -3.49
N GLY A 27 3.97 3.83 -2.85
CA GLY A 27 2.68 3.70 -3.51
C GLY A 27 1.62 4.57 -2.83
N THR A 28 0.47 4.68 -3.47
CA THR A 28 -0.71 5.38 -2.97
C THR A 28 -1.85 4.40 -2.73
N VAL A 29 -2.49 4.47 -1.57
CA VAL A 29 -3.74 3.75 -1.30
C VAL A 29 -4.84 4.28 -2.21
N ARG A 30 -5.38 3.43 -3.08
CA ARG A 30 -6.46 3.79 -4.01
C ARG A 30 -7.84 3.59 -3.40
N ASN A 31 -8.10 2.41 -2.84
CA ASN A 31 -9.36 2.05 -2.20
C ASN A 31 -9.18 0.79 -1.35
N PHE A 32 -10.16 0.51 -0.49
CA PHE A 32 -10.28 -0.77 0.23
C PHE A 32 -11.31 -1.62 -0.49
N GLU A 33 -10.94 -2.85 -0.86
CA GLU A 33 -11.91 -3.84 -1.37
C GLU A 33 -12.69 -4.47 -0.22
N SER A 34 -12.04 -4.59 0.95
CA SER A 34 -12.66 -5.09 2.18
C SER A 34 -11.88 -4.58 3.40
N ASN A 35 -12.33 -4.94 4.61
CA ASN A 35 -11.59 -4.67 5.85
C ASN A 35 -10.27 -5.44 5.96
N GLN A 36 -9.95 -6.33 5.00
CA GLN A 36 -8.76 -7.17 5.01
C GLN A 36 -7.85 -6.93 3.79
N GLU A 37 -8.35 -6.21 2.78
CA GLU A 37 -7.65 -6.00 1.52
C GLU A 37 -7.72 -4.54 1.06
N VAL A 38 -6.57 -4.03 0.65
CA VAL A 38 -6.40 -2.65 0.17
C VAL A 38 -5.71 -2.66 -1.20
N VAL A 39 -6.18 -1.81 -2.10
CA VAL A 39 -5.60 -1.60 -3.42
C VAL A 39 -4.61 -0.46 -3.35
N VAL A 40 -3.39 -0.71 -3.82
CA VAL A 40 -2.33 0.28 -3.93
C VAL A 40 -1.92 0.44 -5.39
N VAL A 41 -1.70 1.68 -5.79
CA VAL A 41 -1.01 2.03 -7.04
C VAL A 41 0.40 2.47 -6.68
N TRP A 42 1.39 1.68 -7.07
CA TRP A 42 2.81 2.00 -6.91
C TRP A 42 3.25 3.05 -7.91
N ASP A 43 4.26 3.85 -7.55
CA ASP A 43 4.77 4.92 -8.41
C ASP A 43 5.36 4.39 -9.73
N ASN A 44 5.73 3.10 -9.77
CA ASN A 44 6.16 2.42 -10.99
C ASN A 44 4.99 2.08 -11.96
N GLY A 45 3.75 2.40 -11.61
CA GLY A 45 2.53 2.13 -12.38
C GLY A 45 1.83 0.81 -12.05
N THR A 46 2.43 -0.06 -11.24
CA THR A 46 1.84 -1.34 -10.83
C THR A 46 0.67 -1.09 -9.88
N ALA A 47 -0.48 -1.68 -10.18
CA ALA A 47 -1.63 -1.70 -9.26
C ALA A 47 -1.89 -3.12 -8.78
N ALA A 48 -2.03 -3.30 -7.47
CA ALA A 48 -2.28 -4.60 -6.85
C ALA A 48 -2.98 -4.48 -5.50
N ASN A 49 -3.58 -5.59 -5.04
CA ASN A 49 -4.23 -5.74 -3.75
C ASN A 49 -3.28 -6.35 -2.70
N TYR A 50 -3.38 -5.88 -1.47
CA TYR A 50 -2.51 -6.24 -0.35
C TYR A 50 -3.29 -6.48 0.93
N ARG A 51 -2.72 -7.31 1.81
CA ARG A 51 -3.34 -7.67 3.09
C ARG A 51 -3.13 -6.57 4.12
N CYS A 52 -4.20 -6.21 4.82
CA CYS A 52 -4.19 -5.19 5.87
C CYS A 52 -4.91 -5.62 7.16
N SER A 53 -5.11 -6.93 7.37
CA SER A 53 -5.70 -7.48 8.59
C SER A 53 -5.05 -8.80 8.97
N GLY A 54 -4.60 -8.91 10.22
CA GLY A 54 -3.83 -10.04 10.75
C GLY A 54 -2.40 -10.16 10.19
N VAL A 55 -2.25 -9.89 8.89
CA VAL A 55 -0.99 -9.80 8.16
C VAL A 55 -0.93 -8.45 7.46
N TYR A 56 0.18 -7.74 7.61
CA TYR A 56 0.32 -6.37 7.14
C TYR A 56 1.42 -6.29 6.09
N ASP A 57 1.00 -6.32 4.82
CA ASP A 57 1.90 -6.21 3.68
C ASP A 57 2.42 -4.77 3.48
N LEU A 58 1.83 -3.77 4.13
CA LEU A 58 2.10 -2.35 3.90
C LEU A 58 2.33 -1.59 5.20
N ARG A 59 3.08 -0.49 5.13
CA ARG A 59 3.20 0.51 6.19
C ARG A 59 2.88 1.89 5.63
N ILE A 60 2.22 2.71 6.44
CA ILE A 60 2.01 4.13 6.13
C ILE A 60 3.37 4.83 6.22
N TYR A 61 3.75 5.51 5.14
CA TYR A 61 4.93 6.35 5.04
C TYR A 61 4.57 7.81 5.33
N ASP A 62 3.52 8.31 4.70
CA ASP A 62 2.98 9.65 4.94
C ASP A 62 1.44 9.61 4.94
N SER A 63 0.87 10.26 5.95
CA SER A 63 -0.57 10.37 6.17
C SER A 63 -1.11 11.75 5.80
N SER A 64 -0.28 12.62 5.23
CA SER A 64 -0.71 13.93 4.81
C SER A 64 -1.64 13.77 3.61
N PRO A 65 -2.84 14.37 3.62
CA PRO A 65 -3.73 14.30 2.47
C PRO A 65 -3.02 14.87 1.24
N THR A 66 -3.09 14.15 0.12
CA THR A 66 -2.61 14.64 -1.17
C THR A 66 -3.54 15.72 -1.70
N GLY A 67 -3.46 16.93 -1.14
CA GLY A 67 -4.11 18.15 -1.65
C GLY A 67 -5.60 18.27 -1.41
#